data_AF-A0A2K6UEC3-F1
#
_entry.id   AF-A0A2K6UEC3-F1
#
_cell.length_a   1.000
_cell.length_b   1.000
_cell.length_c   1.000
_cell.angle_alpha   90.00
_cell.angle_beta   90.00
_cell.angle_gamma   90.00
#
_symmetry.space_group_name_H-M   'P 1'
#
loop_
_entity.id
_entity.type
_entity.pdbx_description
1 polymer ?
#
loop_
_entity_poly.entity_id
_entity_poly.type
_entity_poly.pdbx_seq_one_letter_code
_entity_poly.pdbx_strand_id
1 'polypeptide(L)'
;LLGSLESRRVPAQGTVTRDSLAGTEPHPARLRKALPGSYEIRHYGPAKWVSTSVESMDWDSAIQTGFTKLNSYIQGKNEKEMKIKMTAPVISYVEPGSGPFSLSMDFLVPKRIKNNF
;
A
#
# COMPACT_ATOMS: atom_id res chain seq x y z
N LEU A 1 6.81 2.49 -15.21
CA LEU A 1 5.98 1.28 -15.41
C LEU A 1 5.95 0.50 -14.10
N LEU A 2 4.79 -0.05 -13.72
CA LEU A 2 4.52 -0.83 -12.50
C LEU A 2 5.21 -2.22 -12.50
N GLY A 3 6.53 -2.26 -12.78
CA GLY A 3 7.27 -3.47 -13.13
C GLY A 3 8.50 -3.80 -12.27
N SER A 4 8.83 -3.01 -11.25
CA SER A 4 9.92 -3.35 -10.32
C SER A 4 9.36 -3.56 -8.92
N LEU A 5 9.38 -4.81 -8.46
CA LEU A 5 9.12 -5.15 -7.07
C LEU A 5 10.30 -4.71 -6.22
N GLU A 6 10.21 -3.52 -5.64
CA GLU A 6 11.26 -3.01 -4.77
C GLU A 6 10.97 -3.35 -3.30
N SER A 7 11.99 -3.86 -2.60
CA SER A 7 11.96 -3.98 -1.14
C SER A 7 12.18 -2.59 -0.51
N ARG A 8 11.14 -1.77 -0.42
CA ARG A 8 11.22 -0.51 0.34
C ARG A 8 10.83 -0.70 1.80
N ARG A 9 11.58 -0.06 2.70
CA ARG A 9 11.12 0.19 4.08
C ARG A 9 10.10 1.31 4.01
N VAL A 10 8.82 0.97 4.14
CA VAL A 10 7.75 1.97 4.19
C VAL A 10 7.57 2.42 5.64
N PRO A 11 7.76 3.71 5.99
CA PRO A 11 7.34 4.21 7.28
C PRO A 11 5.81 4.24 7.30
N ALA A 12 5.20 3.33 8.07
CA ALA A 12 3.75 3.23 8.16
C ALA A 12 3.17 4.42 8.96
N GLN A 13 2.59 5.39 8.27
CA GLN A 13 1.66 6.36 8.87
C GLN A 13 0.34 6.28 8.12
N GLY A 14 -0.67 5.67 8.75
CA GLY A 14 -2.01 5.54 8.20
C GLY A 14 -2.97 4.94 9.22
N THR A 15 -4.11 5.59 9.41
CA THR A 15 -5.19 5.13 10.29
C THR A 15 -6.09 4.19 9.50
N VAL A 16 -6.22 2.93 9.94
CA VAL A 16 -7.14 1.95 9.35
C VAL A 16 -8.38 1.86 10.23
N THR A 17 -9.53 2.28 9.72
CA THR A 17 -10.82 2.10 10.40
C THR A 17 -11.32 0.65 10.23
N ARG A 18 -12.02 0.13 11.24
CA ARG A 18 -12.47 -1.28 11.30
C ARG A 18 -13.39 -1.67 10.13
N ASP A 19 -14.18 -0.74 9.63
CA ASP A 19 -15.22 -1.00 8.62
C ASP A 19 -14.64 -1.23 7.21
N SER A 20 -13.41 -0.79 6.93
CA SER A 20 -12.74 -0.99 5.65
C SER A 20 -12.09 -2.38 5.47
N LEU A 21 -12.19 -3.27 6.46
CA LEU A 21 -11.49 -4.58 6.46
C LEU A 21 -12.31 -5.73 5.88
N ALA A 22 -13.63 -5.57 5.70
CA ALA A 22 -14.49 -6.64 5.19
C ALA A 22 -14.04 -7.10 3.79
N GLY A 23 -13.60 -8.36 3.67
CA GLY A 23 -13.15 -8.95 2.40
C GLY A 23 -11.66 -8.78 2.07
N THR A 24 -10.86 -8.19 2.94
CA THR A 24 -9.40 -8.01 2.73
C THR A 24 -8.57 -8.98 3.57
N GLU A 25 -7.44 -9.45 3.04
CA GLU A 25 -6.45 -10.17 3.85
C GLU A 25 -5.63 -9.16 4.68
N PRO A 26 -5.64 -9.21 6.03
CA PRO A 26 -4.92 -8.24 6.85
C PRO A 26 -3.41 -8.50 6.81
N HIS A 27 -2.61 -7.42 6.79
CA HIS A 27 -1.16 -7.53 6.95
C HIS A 27 -0.81 -8.22 8.29
N PRO A 28 0.13 -9.18 8.34
CA PRO A 28 0.54 -9.86 9.57
C PRO A 28 1.39 -8.98 10.51
N ALA A 29 1.10 -7.68 10.58
CA ALA A 29 1.83 -6.76 11.44
C ALA A 29 1.63 -7.17 12.90
N ARG A 30 2.73 -7.27 13.66
CA ARG A 30 2.67 -7.59 15.08
C ARG A 30 2.46 -6.31 15.89
N LEU A 31 1.38 -6.23 16.65
CA LEU A 31 1.20 -5.17 17.65
C LEU A 31 2.28 -5.32 18.73
N ARG A 32 3.09 -4.28 18.92
CA ARG A 32 4.15 -4.23 19.94
C ARG A 32 3.69 -3.56 21.21
N LYS A 33 2.94 -2.46 21.07
CA LYS A 33 2.40 -1.67 22.16
C LYS A 33 1.15 -0.96 21.67
N ALA A 34 0.10 -0.96 22.48
CA ALA A 34 -1.05 -0.07 22.30
C ALA A 34 -1.11 0.86 23.50
N LEU A 35 -1.29 2.15 23.24
CA LEU A 35 -1.65 3.13 24.25
C LEU A 35 -3.10 3.54 23.97
N PRO A 36 -4.05 3.11 24.81
CA PRO A 36 -5.46 3.40 24.61
C PRO A 36 -5.68 4.91 24.44
N GLY A 37 -6.31 5.30 23.31
CA GLY A 37 -6.65 6.68 23.02
C GLY A 37 -5.53 7.54 22.45
N SER A 38 -4.32 7.01 22.19
CA SER A 38 -3.25 7.78 21.55
C SER A 38 -2.69 7.13 20.30
N TYR A 39 -1.95 6.03 20.42
CA TYR A 39 -1.28 5.40 19.29
C TYR A 39 -0.98 3.91 19.50
N GLU A 40 -0.77 3.22 18.38
CA GLU A 40 -0.30 1.84 18.34
C GLU A 40 1.08 1.76 17.69
N ILE A 41 1.96 0.94 18.25
CA ILE A 41 3.24 0.58 17.64
C ILE A 41 3.08 -0.78 16.97
N ARG A 42 3.21 -0.81 15.64
CA ARG A 42 3.12 -2.04 14.84
C ARG A 42 4.47 -2.36 14.19
N HIS A 43 4.91 -3.60 14.29
CA HIS A 43 6.12 -4.08 13.63
C HIS A 43 5.76 -4.87 12.36
N TYR A 44 6.14 -4.32 11.22
CA TYR A 44 5.99 -4.94 9.90
C TYR A 44 7.28 -5.70 9.57
N GLY A 45 7.18 -7.02 9.40
CA GLY A 45 8.30 -7.83 8.92
C GLY A 45 8.56 -7.62 7.42
N PRO A 46 9.66 -8.19 6.88
CA PRO A 46 9.95 -8.14 5.45
C PRO A 46 8.77 -8.67 4.62
N ALA A 47 8.38 -7.91 3.59
CA ALA A 47 7.28 -8.24 2.70
C ALA A 47 7.53 -7.70 1.28
N LYS A 48 6.88 -8.33 0.29
CA LYS A 48 6.83 -7.82 -1.09
C LYS A 48 5.65 -6.83 -1.19
N TRP A 49 5.89 -5.69 -1.81
CA TRP A 49 4.90 -4.64 -2.03
C TRP A 49 4.80 -4.35 -3.53
N VAL A 50 3.60 -4.00 -3.99
CA VAL A 50 3.38 -3.37 -5.30
C VAL A 50 3.23 -1.89 -5.04
N SER A 51 4.05 -1.09 -5.72
CA SER A 51 4.12 0.35 -5.49
C SER A 51 3.77 1.12 -6.77
N THR A 52 3.04 2.21 -6.62
CA THR A 52 2.88 3.21 -7.68
C THR A 52 3.16 4.60 -7.13
N SER A 53 3.71 5.47 -7.96
CA SER A 53 4.00 6.85 -7.58
C SER A 53 3.30 7.83 -8.52
N VAL A 54 2.88 8.96 -7.96
CA VAL A 54 2.20 10.07 -8.64
C VAL A 54 2.83 11.37 -8.14
N GLU A 55 3.31 12.18 -9.07
CA GLU A 55 3.68 13.57 -8.77
C GLU A 55 2.46 14.45 -8.96
N SER A 56 2.17 15.31 -7.98
CA SER A 56 0.99 16.18 -8.00
C SER A 56 1.17 17.36 -7.05
N MET A 57 0.37 18.41 -7.26
CA MET A 57 0.14 19.47 -6.27
C MET A 57 -1.20 19.33 -5.56
N ASP A 58 -2.08 18.46 -6.07
CA ASP A 58 -3.40 18.16 -5.53
C ASP A 58 -3.39 16.77 -4.89
N TRP A 59 -3.68 16.75 -3.57
CA TRP A 59 -3.74 15.56 -2.74
C TRP A 59 -4.79 14.56 -3.20
N ASP A 60 -6.03 15.01 -3.41
CA ASP A 60 -7.16 14.14 -3.70
C ASP A 60 -7.00 13.51 -5.09
N SER A 61 -6.53 14.30 -6.06
CA SER A 61 -6.18 13.81 -7.40
C SER A 61 -5.06 12.78 -7.36
N ALA A 62 -4.02 13.01 -6.53
CA ALA A 62 -2.92 12.08 -6.38
C ALA A 62 -3.38 10.74 -5.77
N ILE A 63 -4.21 10.81 -4.73
CA ILE A 63 -4.79 9.64 -4.06
C ILE A 63 -5.64 8.83 -5.05
N GLN A 64 -6.58 9.49 -5.72
CA GLN A 64 -7.48 8.82 -6.67
C GLN A 64 -6.72 8.18 -7.84
N THR A 65 -5.74 8.90 -8.39
CA THR A 65 -4.90 8.42 -9.49
C THR A 65 -4.05 7.23 -9.06
N GLY A 66 -3.37 7.33 -7.91
CA GLY A 66 -2.54 6.26 -7.37
C GLY A 66 -3.36 5.00 -7.10
N PHE A 67 -4.50 5.13 -6.42
CA PHE A 67 -5.34 4.00 -6.08
C PHE A 67 -5.96 3.34 -7.32
N THR A 68 -6.37 4.14 -8.32
CA THR A 68 -6.91 3.60 -9.58
C THR A 68 -5.87 2.75 -10.33
N LYS A 69 -4.61 3.22 -10.40
CA LYS A 69 -3.50 2.47 -11.00
C LYS A 69 -3.27 1.14 -10.27
N LEU A 70 -3.23 1.20 -8.94
CA LEU A 70 -3.00 0.05 -8.07
C LEU A 70 -4.14 -0.98 -8.18
N ASN A 71 -5.40 -0.53 -8.11
CA ASN A 71 -6.57 -1.38 -8.24
C ASN A 71 -6.64 -2.03 -9.63
N SER A 72 -6.29 -1.31 -10.70
CA SER A 72 -6.22 -1.89 -12.04
C SER A 72 -5.25 -3.07 -12.10
N TYR A 73 -4.06 -2.92 -11.51
CA TYR A 73 -3.08 -4.00 -11.42
C TYR A 73 -3.62 -5.21 -10.64
N ILE A 74 -4.23 -4.95 -9.48
CA ILE A 74 -4.85 -5.97 -8.62
C ILE A 74 -5.98 -6.72 -9.34
N GLN A 75 -6.74 -6.03 -10.20
CA GLN A 75 -7.84 -6.61 -10.98
C GLN A 75 -7.41 -7.36 -12.24
N GLY A 76 -6.10 -7.51 -12.48
CA GLY A 76 -5.58 -8.30 -13.60
C GLY A 76 -4.91 -7.47 -14.70
N LYS A 77 -4.75 -6.16 -14.56
CA LYS A 77 -3.92 -5.36 -15.47
C LYS A 77 -2.43 -5.51 -15.14
N ASN A 78 -1.96 -6.74 -15.17
CA ASN A 78 -0.58 -7.16 -14.98
C ASN A 78 -0.21 -8.21 -16.04
N GLU A 79 1.07 -8.48 -16.22
CA GLU A 79 1.58 -9.35 -17.30
C GLU A 79 0.99 -10.77 -17.31
N LYS A 80 0.52 -11.25 -16.15
CA LYS A 80 -0.05 -12.60 -15.99
C LYS A 80 -1.58 -12.60 -15.99
N GLU A 81 -2.20 -11.45 -16.25
CA GLU A 81 -3.65 -11.24 -16.19
C GLU A 81 -4.28 -11.71 -14.87
N MET A 82 -3.48 -11.73 -13.81
CA MET A 82 -3.83 -12.40 -12.56
C MET A 82 -4.60 -11.46 -11.65
N LYS A 83 -5.76 -11.91 -11.17
CA LYS A 83 -6.46 -11.21 -10.08
C LYS A 83 -5.81 -11.50 -8.75
N ILE A 84 -5.45 -10.43 -8.05
CA ILE A 84 -4.83 -10.46 -6.73
C ILE A 84 -5.91 -10.13 -5.70
N LYS A 85 -5.96 -10.88 -4.59
CA LYS A 85 -6.87 -10.54 -3.49
C LYS A 85 -6.42 -9.26 -2.81
N MET A 86 -7.35 -8.32 -2.60
CA MET A 86 -7.08 -7.08 -1.88
C MET A 86 -6.59 -7.37 -0.44
N THR A 87 -5.55 -6.67 -0.02
CA THR A 87 -5.02 -6.65 1.36
C THR A 87 -5.25 -5.29 1.96
N ALA A 88 -5.40 -5.25 3.29
CA ALA A 88 -5.41 -4.01 4.04
C ALA A 88 -4.22 -3.95 5.01
N PRO A 89 -3.63 -2.76 5.25
CA PRO A 89 -3.92 -1.48 4.56
C PRO A 89 -3.27 -1.35 3.18
N VAL A 90 -3.74 -0.38 2.39
CA VAL A 90 -2.91 0.31 1.39
C VAL A 90 -2.17 1.42 2.12
N ILE A 91 -0.85 1.50 1.95
CA ILE A 91 -0.02 2.51 2.63
C ILE A 91 0.30 3.62 1.65
N SER A 92 0.21 4.87 2.08
CA SER A 92 0.70 6.02 1.32
C SER A 92 1.98 6.57 1.96
N TYR A 93 2.90 7.03 1.12
CA TYR A 93 4.10 7.76 1.50
C TYR A 93 4.20 9.04 0.69
N VAL A 94 4.51 10.15 1.35
CA VAL A 94 4.59 11.47 0.72
C VAL A 94 6.00 11.99 0.87
N GLU A 95 6.64 12.29 -0.25
CA GLU A 95 7.89 13.02 -0.30
C GLU A 95 7.60 14.47 -0.70
N PRO A 96 7.77 15.44 0.21
CA PRO A 96 7.62 16.84 -0.12
C PRO A 96 8.67 17.28 -1.13
N GLY A 97 8.26 17.96 -2.20
CA GLY A 97 9.16 18.63 -3.15
C GLY A 97 9.10 20.15 -3.01
N SER A 98 10.06 20.86 -3.61
CA SER A 98 10.02 22.34 -3.76
C SER A 98 8.99 22.81 -4.80
N GLY A 99 8.05 21.95 -5.18
CA GLY A 99 7.06 22.07 -6.25
C GLY A 99 5.99 20.98 -6.04
N PRO A 100 5.60 20.16 -7.05
CA PRO A 100 4.75 19.01 -6.79
C PRO A 100 5.37 18.08 -5.74
N PHE A 101 4.54 17.47 -4.89
CA PHE A 101 4.96 16.38 -4.02
C PHE A 101 4.94 15.06 -4.80
N SER A 102 5.71 14.07 -4.34
CA SER A 102 5.61 12.70 -4.83
C SER A 102 4.84 11.86 -3.82
N LEU A 103 3.70 11.32 -4.23
CA LEU A 103 2.92 10.37 -3.47
C LEU A 103 3.18 8.97 -4.00
N SER A 104 3.65 8.08 -3.13
CA SER A 104 3.72 6.64 -3.38
C SER A 104 2.59 5.93 -2.65
N MET A 105 1.98 4.94 -3.31
CA MET A 105 1.01 4.03 -2.72
C MET A 105 1.49 2.60 -2.84
N ASP A 106 1.45 1.89 -1.72
CA ASP A 106 1.97 0.55 -1.55
C ASP A 106 0.86 -0.43 -1.17
N PHE A 107 0.79 -1.52 -1.94
CA PHE A 107 -0.10 -2.65 -1.70
C PHE A 107 0.71 -3.87 -1.30
N LEU A 108 0.33 -4.52 -0.19
CA LEU A 108 1.00 -5.73 0.25
C LEU A 108 0.68 -6.89 -0.68
N VAL A 109 1.68 -7.63 -1.16
CA VAL A 109 1.44 -8.87 -1.92
C VAL A 109 1.02 -10.00 -0.97
N PRO A 110 -0.17 -10.60 -1.13
CA PRO A 110 -0.59 -11.79 -0.38
C PRO A 110 0.44 -12.92 -0.42
N LYS A 111 0.58 -13.66 0.69
CA LYS A 111 1.58 -14.75 0.80
C LYS A 111 1.43 -15.81 -0.30
N ARG A 112 0.20 -16.09 -0.74
CA ARG A 112 -0.12 -17.14 -1.73
C ARG A 112 0.42 -16.90 -3.14
N ILE A 113 0.79 -15.66 -3.47
CA ILE A 113 1.24 -15.28 -4.82
C ILE A 113 2.70 -14.84 -4.86
N LYS A 114 3.43 -14.96 -3.74
CA LYS A 114 4.85 -14.58 -3.64
C LYS A 114 5.78 -15.26 -4.64
N ASN A 115 5.39 -16.42 -5.18
CA ASN A 115 6.19 -17.22 -6.12
C ASN A 115 5.86 -16.93 -7.59
N ASN A 116 4.87 -16.06 -7.87
CA ASN A 116 4.42 -15.75 -9.21
C ASN A 116 4.88 -14.35 -9.67
N PHE A 117 5.82 -13.73 -8.96
CA PHE A 117 6.47 -12.48 -9.34
C PHE A 117 7.97 -12.56 -9.10
#